data_AF-A0A3M9MX94-F1
#
_entry.id   AF-A0A3M9MX94-F1
#
_cell.length_a   1.000
_cell.length_b   1.000
_cell.length_c   1.000
_cell.angle_alpha   90.00
_cell.angle_beta   90.00
_cell.angle_gamma   90.00
#
_symmetry.space_group_name_H-M   'P 1'
#
loop_
_entity.id
_entity.type
_entity.pdbx_description
1 polymer ?
#
loop_
_entity_poly.entity_id
_entity_poly.type
_entity_poly.pdbx_seq_one_letter_code
_entity_poly.pdbx_strand_id
1 'polypeptide(L)' 'MKPKPLPLEPGDYYFNEQGLMVFTEQYHRRRGYCCRSGCLHCPYGYRKKGPNNPETGSDTTGKTG' A
#
# COMPACT_ATOMS: atom_id res chain seq x y z
N MET A 1 -1.83 -4.05 -24.52
CA MET A 1 -1.50 -2.64 -24.19
C MET A 1 -0.82 -2.61 -22.83
N LYS A 2 0.39 -2.06 -22.72
CA LYS A 2 1.05 -1.89 -21.40
C LYS A 2 0.42 -0.68 -20.71
N PRO A 3 -0.03 -0.76 -19.45
CA PRO A 3 -0.57 0.41 -18.77
C PRO A 3 0.52 1.49 -18.67
N LYS A 4 0.18 2.72 -19.03
CA LYS A 4 1.08 3.86 -18.88
C LYS A 4 1.32 4.09 -17.38
N PRO A 5 2.57 4.26 -16.92
CA PRO A 5 2.84 4.56 -15.52
C PRO A 5 2.16 5.88 -15.14
N LEU A 6 1.56 5.91 -13.95
CA LEU A 6 0.93 7.11 -13.43
C LEU A 6 1.99 8.17 -13.13
N PRO A 7 1.83 9.43 -13.59
CA PRO A 7 2.72 10.51 -13.21
C PRO A 7 2.59 10.75 -11.70
N LEU A 8 3.69 11.00 -11.00
CA LEU A 8 3.69 11.30 -9.56
C LEU A 8 3.19 12.72 -9.31
N GLU A 9 2.32 12.88 -8.32
CA GLU A 9 1.79 14.18 -7.89
C GLU A 9 2.37 14.60 -6.53
N PRO A 10 2.38 15.90 -6.22
CA PRO A 10 2.73 16.36 -4.87
C PRO A 10 1.83 15.70 -3.82
N GLY A 11 2.43 15.01 -2.85
CA GLY A 11 1.70 14.26 -1.81
C GLY A 11 1.63 12.75 -2.03
N ASP A 12 1.98 12.25 -3.22
CA ASP A 12 2.05 10.80 -3.49
C ASP A 12 3.20 10.10 -2.76
N TYR A 13 4.22 10.86 -2.38
CA TYR A 13 5.41 10.34 -1.69
C TYR A 13 6.03 11.39 -0.78
N TYR A 14 6.85 10.93 0.14
CA TYR A 14 7.79 11.74 0.90
C TYR A 14 9.14 11.03 0.99
N PHE A 15 10.19 11.76 1.35
CA PHE A 15 11.48 11.16 1.70
C PHE A 15 11.58 11.04 3.21
N ASN A 16 11.88 9.84 3.70
CA ASN A 16 12.12 9.63 5.13
C ASN A 16 13.53 10.11 5.53
N GLU A 17 13.86 10.04 6.81
CA GLU A 17 15.16 10.47 7.37
C GLU A 17 16.36 9.70 6.77
N GLN A 18 16.10 8.51 6.22
CA GLN A 18 17.11 7.67 5.56
C GLN A 18 17.27 8.03 4.07
N GLY A 19 16.58 9.06 3.58
CA GLY A 19 16.56 9.45 2.17
C GLY A 19 15.80 8.49 1.26
N LEU A 20 14.97 7.59 1.82
CA LEU A 20 14.17 6.65 1.06
C LEU A 20 12.85 7.27 0.65
N MET A 21 12.45 7.05 -0.60
CA MET A 21 11.14 7.42 -1.12
C MET A 21 10.07 6.49 -0.56
N VAL A 22 9.12 7.05 0.19
CA VAL A 22 7.99 6.33 0.77
C VAL A 22 6.70 6.81 0.12
N PHE A 23 5.98 5.90 -0.53
CA PHE A 23 4.67 6.20 -1.13
C PHE A 23 3.59 6.33 -0.06
N THR A 24 2.74 7.34 -0.21
CA THR A 24 1.64 7.61 0.70
C THR A 24 0.39 6.82 0.31
N GLU A 25 -0.63 6.91 1.16
CA GLU A 25 -1.94 6.34 0.89
C GLU A 25 -2.57 6.94 -0.38
N GLN A 26 -2.33 8.22 -0.65
CA GLN A 26 -2.88 8.95 -1.81
C GLN A 26 -2.45 8.29 -3.13
N TYR A 27 -1.15 8.00 -3.27
CA TYR A 27 -0.61 7.31 -4.43
C TYR A 27 -1.27 5.93 -4.62
N HIS A 28 -1.43 5.19 -3.54
CA HIS A 28 -2.03 3.86 -3.57
C HIS A 28 -3.53 3.89 -3.92
N ARG A 29 -4.27 4.91 -3.47
CA ARG A 29 -5.67 5.12 -3.89
C ARG A 29 -5.77 5.48 -5.36
N ARG A 30 -4.92 6.39 -5.86
CA ARG A 30 -4.92 6.85 -7.26
C ARG A 30 -4.52 5.76 -8.24
N ARG A 31 -3.63 4.84 -7.83
CA ARG A 31 -3.33 3.59 -8.56
C ARG A 31 -4.58 2.74 -8.82
N GLY A 32 -5.57 2.82 -7.94
CA GLY A 32 -6.87 2.18 -8.11
C GLY A 32 -6.89 0.67 -7.87
N TYR A 33 -5.78 0.06 -7.42
CA TYR A 33 -5.76 -1.36 -7.08
C TYR A 33 -4.72 -1.71 -6.00
N CYS A 34 -5.03 -2.76 -5.22
CA CYS A 34 -4.10 -3.32 -4.25
C CYS A 34 -3.01 -4.15 -4.94
N CYS A 35 -1.75 -3.76 -4.71
CA CYS A 35 -0.58 -4.43 -5.29
C CYS A 35 -0.16 -5.72 -4.56
N ARG A 36 -0.71 -5.97 -3.36
CA ARG A 36 -0.39 -7.11 -2.49
C ARG A 36 1.11 -7.22 -2.16
N SER A 37 1.84 -6.11 -2.18
CA SER A 37 3.27 -6.08 -1.84
C SER A 37 3.55 -5.87 -0.35
N GLY A 38 2.52 -5.53 0.44
CA GLY A 38 2.68 -5.22 1.87
C GLY A 38 3.20 -3.80 2.13
N CYS A 39 2.69 -2.81 1.39
CA CYS A 39 3.09 -1.41 1.51
C CYS A 39 2.71 -0.82 2.88
N LEU A 40 3.52 0.14 3.36
CA LEU A 40 3.33 0.81 4.65
C LEU A 40 1.98 1.55 4.75
N HIS A 41 1.61 2.30 3.70
CA HIS A 41 0.40 3.12 3.65
C HIS A 41 -0.72 2.47 2.81
N CYS A 42 -0.93 1.16 2.94
CA CYS A 42 -1.92 0.46 2.13
C CYS A 42 -3.37 0.90 2.50
N PRO A 43 -4.12 1.57 1.60
CA PRO A 43 -5.51 1.95 1.86
C PRO A 43 -6.46 0.75 1.93
N TYR A 44 -6.01 -0.42 1.45
CA TYR A 44 -6.79 -1.65 1.42
C TYR A 44 -6.50 -2.58 2.62
N GLY A 45 -5.67 -2.16 3.58
CA GLY A 45 -5.35 -2.96 4.76
C GLY A 45 -4.49 -4.21 4.50
N TYR A 46 -3.94 -4.38 3.30
CA TYR A 46 -3.11 -5.56 2.98
C TYR A 46 -1.75 -5.48 3.69
N ARG A 47 -1.48 -6.45 4.55
CA ARG A 47 -0.19 -6.63 5.24
C ARG A 47 0.44 -7.96 4.82
N LYS A 48 1.69 -7.93 4.33
CA LYS A 48 2.42 -9.14 3.94
C LYS A 48 2.87 -9.88 5.20
N LYS A 49 2.44 -11.13 5.37
CA LYS A 49 2.95 -12.01 6.43
C LYS A 49 4.44 -12.28 6.17
N GLY A 50 5.30 -11.87 7.10
CA GLY A 50 6.71 -12.26 7.09
C GLY A 50 6.87 -13.73 7.53
N PRO A 51 8.02 -14.38 7.25
CA PRO A 51 8.25 -15.78 7.66
C PRO A 51 8.30 -15.99 9.18
N ASN A 52 8.37 -14.91 9.99
CA ASN A 52 8.62 -14.97 11.43
C ASN A 52 7.42 -14.51 12.29
N ASN A 53 6.20 -14.41 11.74
CA ASN A 53 5.03 -14.03 12.56
C ASN A 53 3.80 -14.91 12.21
N PRO A 54 3.47 -15.93 13.02
CA PRO A 54 2.34 -16.82 12.76
C PRO A 54 0.97 -16.23 13.15
N GLU A 55 0.92 -15.06 13.80
CA GLU A 55 -0.31 -14.54 14.40
C GLU A 55 -0.77 -13.23 13.75
N THR A 56 -2.08 -13.15 13.51
CA THR A 56 -2.85 -12.05 12.89
C THR A 56 -2.85 -12.01 11.35
N GLY A 57 -3.47 -13.04 10.76
CA GLY A 57 -4.35 -12.78 9.62
C GLY A 57 -5.60 -12.07 10.11
N SER A 58 -5.61 -10.74 10.15
CA SER A 58 -6.87 -9.99 10.22
C SER A 58 -7.46 -9.91 8.82
N ASP A 59 -7.89 -11.08 8.33
CA ASP A 59 -9.03 -11.14 7.42
C ASP A 59 -10.25 -10.87 8.31
N THR A 60 -10.41 -9.61 8.75
CA THR A 60 -11.69 -9.18 9.29
C THR A 60 -12.56 -8.98 8.07
N THR A 61 -13.20 -10.09 7.68
CA THR A 61 -14.57 -10.17 7.21
C THR A 61 -15.15 -8.83 6.78
N GLY A 62 -15.54 -8.77 5.52
CA GLY A 62 -16.36 -7.69 4.97
C GLY A 62 -17.35 -7.15 6.00
N LYS A 63 -17.21 -5.86 6.28
CA LYS A 63 -18.23 -5.03 6.88
C LYS A 63 -19.57 -5.35 6.21
N THR A 64 -20.43 -6.08 6.91
CA THR A 64 -21.83 -6.31 6.53
C THR A 64 -22.68 -5.68 7.61
N GLY A 65 -23.61 -4.81 7.19
CA GLY A 65 -24.83 -4.43 7.92
C GLY A 65 -24.62 -3.72 9.24
#